data_AF-A0A7H8PHX2-F1
#
_entry.id   AF-A0A7H8PHX2-F1
#
_cell.length_a   1.000
_cell.length_b   1.000
_cell.length_c   1.000
_cell.angle_alpha   90.00
_cell.angle_beta   90.00
_cell.angle_gamma   90.00
#
_symmetry.space_group_name_H-M   'P 1'
#
loop_
_entity.id
_entity.type
_entity.pdbx_description
1 polymer ?
#
loop_
_entity_poly.entity_id
_entity_poly.type
_entity_poly.pdbx_seq_one_letter_code
_entity_poly.pdbx_strand_id
1 'polypeptide(L)'
;MANSKSSKKLMNMVYGLGAAVVILGALFKIMHWPFGNLMLIIGLITEALVFTVSAFEPVDDELDWSLVYPELAGGDKRDKKAKEAKDPEGMLSKKLDDMLKEARIDAGLMSSLGESIRNFEGAAKSISPTVDSIAGQKKYSEELTHAAAQLESLNNLYKVQLESSARQAEANQAIAENAGKLKSQMENLASNLSSLNGVYGGMLSAMNAKN
;
A
#
# COMPACT_ATOMS: atom_id res chain seq x y z
N MET A 1 -44.62 -3.98 -11.43
CA MET A 1 -43.50 -4.80 -10.92
C MET A 1 -42.31 -4.93 -11.87
N ALA A 2 -42.46 -4.82 -13.21
CA ALA A 2 -41.32 -4.91 -14.14
C ALA A 2 -40.36 -3.70 -14.09
N ASN A 3 -40.89 -2.48 -13.91
CA ASN A 3 -40.07 -1.26 -13.87
C ASN A 3 -39.15 -1.15 -12.64
N SER A 4 -39.56 -1.62 -11.45
CA SER A 4 -38.70 -1.56 -10.26
C SER A 4 -37.53 -2.53 -10.34
N LYS A 5 -37.71 -3.73 -10.91
CA LYS A 5 -36.62 -4.69 -11.13
C LYS A 5 -35.58 -4.18 -12.14
N SER A 6 -36.03 -3.47 -13.18
CA SER A 6 -35.12 -2.85 -14.15
C SER A 6 -34.38 -1.66 -13.54
N SER A 7 -35.05 -0.83 -12.73
CA SER A 7 -34.44 0.29 -12.02
C SER A 7 -33.38 -0.17 -11.01
N LYS A 8 -33.67 -1.19 -10.20
CA LYS A 8 -32.70 -1.76 -9.23
C LYS A 8 -31.48 -2.37 -9.91
N LYS A 9 -31.68 -3.07 -11.05
CA LYS A 9 -30.55 -3.59 -11.83
C LYS A 9 -29.68 -2.47 -12.39
N LEU A 10 -30.30 -1.38 -12.83
CA LEU A 10 -29.59 -0.20 -13.32
C LEU A 10 -28.82 0.48 -12.18
N MET A 11 -29.40 0.62 -11.00
CA MET A 11 -28.70 1.17 -9.83
C MET A 11 -27.52 0.30 -9.39
N ASN A 12 -27.70 -1.02 -9.29
CA ASN A 12 -26.58 -1.93 -9.01
C ASN A 12 -25.46 -1.82 -10.05
N MET A 13 -25.81 -1.60 -11.32
CA MET A 13 -24.82 -1.37 -12.37
C MET A 13 -24.09 -0.03 -12.18
N VAL A 14 -24.80 1.03 -11.81
CA VAL A 14 -24.23 2.36 -11.52
C VAL A 14 -23.30 2.30 -10.30
N TYR A 15 -23.68 1.61 -9.23
CA TYR A 15 -22.81 1.37 -8.07
C TYR A 15 -21.55 0.59 -8.45
N GLY A 16 -21.70 -0.50 -9.22
CA GLY A 16 -20.57 -1.31 -9.66
C GLY A 16 -19.61 -0.56 -10.59
N LEU A 17 -20.14 0.24 -11.52
CA LEU A 17 -19.34 1.06 -12.43
C LEU A 17 -18.66 2.23 -11.72
N GLY A 18 -19.35 2.89 -10.79
CA GLY A 18 -18.76 3.95 -9.95
C GLY A 18 -17.58 3.43 -9.14
N ALA A 19 -17.77 2.33 -8.43
CA ALA A 19 -16.72 1.68 -7.64
C ALA A 19 -15.51 1.26 -8.52
N ALA A 20 -15.76 0.75 -9.72
CA ALA A 20 -14.68 0.39 -10.65
C ALA A 20 -13.82 1.59 -11.06
N VAL A 21 -14.43 2.75 -11.34
CA VAL A 21 -13.71 3.99 -11.69
C VAL A 21 -12.88 4.49 -10.50
N VAL A 22 -13.41 4.41 -9.28
CA VAL A 22 -12.69 4.78 -8.05
C VAL A 22 -11.48 3.88 -7.82
N ILE A 23 -11.65 2.56 -7.95
CA ILE A 23 -10.56 1.59 -7.80
C ILE A 23 -9.46 1.85 -8.84
N LEU A 24 -9.81 2.15 -10.09
CA LEU A 24 -8.85 2.51 -11.13
C LEU A 24 -8.10 3.82 -10.79
N GLY A 25 -8.80 4.83 -10.26
CA GLY A 25 -8.18 6.07 -9.79
C GLY A 25 -7.18 5.84 -8.66
N ALA A 26 -7.55 5.01 -7.67
CA ALA A 26 -6.67 4.62 -6.58
C ALA A 26 -5.44 3.83 -7.09
N LEU A 27 -5.65 2.91 -8.03
CA LEU A 27 -4.57 2.13 -8.64
C LEU A 27 -3.54 3.03 -9.33
N PHE A 28 -3.98 3.97 -10.17
CA PHE A 28 -3.09 4.92 -10.85
C PHE A 28 -2.31 5.78 -9.87
N LYS A 29 -2.94 6.17 -8.76
CA LYS A 29 -2.29 6.94 -7.69
C LYS A 29 -1.21 6.14 -6.97
N ILE A 30 -1.45 4.87 -6.66
CA ILE A 30 -0.48 3.98 -5.98
C ILE A 30 0.67 3.60 -6.92
N MET A 31 0.39 3.33 -8.19
CA MET A 31 1.39 2.95 -9.19
C MET A 31 2.21 4.12 -9.73
N HIS A 32 1.93 5.36 -9.30
CA HIS A 32 2.60 6.59 -9.73
C HIS A 32 2.58 6.78 -11.26
N TRP A 33 1.53 6.28 -11.92
CA TRP A 33 1.36 6.45 -13.36
C TRP A 33 1.06 7.91 -13.71
N PRO A 34 1.44 8.37 -14.92
CA PRO A 34 1.10 9.71 -15.36
C PRO A 34 -0.42 9.93 -15.26
N PHE A 35 -0.82 11.14 -14.86
CA PHE A 35 -2.23 11.50 -14.59
C PHE A 35 -2.88 10.82 -13.37
N GLY A 36 -2.14 10.19 -12.46
CA GLY A 36 -2.73 9.50 -11.30
C GLY A 36 -3.56 10.39 -10.36
N ASN A 37 -3.15 11.65 -10.15
CA ASN A 37 -3.98 12.60 -9.40
C ASN A 37 -5.28 12.94 -10.13
N LEU A 38 -5.23 13.13 -11.45
CA LEU A 38 -6.39 13.46 -12.26
C LEU A 38 -7.39 12.29 -12.27
N MET A 39 -6.91 11.05 -12.43
CA MET A 39 -7.75 9.86 -12.42
C MET A 39 -8.39 9.62 -11.03
N LEU A 40 -7.66 9.88 -9.95
CA LEU A 40 -8.20 9.81 -8.58
C LEU A 40 -9.33 10.84 -8.37
N ILE A 41 -9.13 12.08 -8.81
CA ILE A 41 -10.15 13.13 -8.69
C ILE A 41 -11.42 12.76 -9.47
N ILE A 42 -11.27 12.22 -10.70
CA ILE A 42 -12.41 11.75 -11.51
C ILE A 42 -13.15 10.61 -10.78
N GLY A 43 -12.42 9.66 -10.19
CA GLY A 43 -13.02 8.59 -9.38
C GLY A 43 -13.82 9.12 -8.20
N LEU A 44 -13.24 10.02 -7.40
CA LEU A 44 -13.91 10.60 -6.22
C LEU A 44 -15.14 11.44 -6.58
N ILE A 45 -15.10 12.18 -7.70
CA ILE A 45 -16.28 12.91 -8.20
C ILE A 45 -17.37 11.94 -8.65
N THR A 46 -16.99 10.85 -9.32
CA THR A 46 -17.94 9.80 -9.73
C THR A 46 -18.62 9.19 -8.50
N GLU A 47 -17.87 8.89 -7.44
CA GLU A 47 -18.41 8.36 -6.18
C GLU A 47 -19.38 9.34 -5.50
N ALA A 48 -19.05 10.62 -5.47
CA ALA A 48 -19.92 11.64 -4.90
C ALA A 48 -21.28 11.74 -5.64
N LEU A 49 -21.26 11.60 -6.97
CA LEU A 49 -22.48 11.59 -7.78
C LEU A 49 -23.31 10.32 -7.52
N VAL A 50 -22.66 9.16 -7.44
CA VAL A 50 -23.33 7.88 -7.18
C VAL A 50 -24.00 7.88 -5.80
N PHE A 51 -23.34 8.35 -4.75
CA PHE A 51 -23.95 8.48 -3.42
C PHE A 51 -25.08 9.50 -3.36
N THR A 52 -24.97 10.60 -4.13
CA THR A 52 -26.04 11.59 -4.19
C THR A 52 -27.29 10.97 -4.82
N VAL A 53 -27.14 10.15 -5.86
CA VAL A 53 -28.26 9.44 -6.50
C VAL A 53 -28.82 8.34 -5.58
N SER A 54 -27.96 7.63 -4.82
CA SER A 54 -28.39 6.58 -3.89
C SER A 54 -29.27 7.11 -2.75
N ALA A 55 -29.05 8.35 -2.32
CA ALA A 55 -29.82 8.96 -1.25
C ALA A 55 -31.31 9.16 -1.61
N PHE A 56 -31.66 9.14 -2.91
CA PHE A 56 -33.03 9.23 -3.38
C PHE A 56 -33.66 7.86 -3.67
N GLU A 57 -32.95 6.76 -3.41
CA GLU A 57 -33.49 5.41 -3.59
C GLU A 57 -34.44 5.06 -2.43
N PRO A 58 -35.67 4.58 -2.72
CA PRO A 58 -36.60 4.17 -1.67
C PRO A 58 -36.00 2.99 -0.90
N VAL A 59 -36.13 3.02 0.43
CA VAL A 59 -35.73 1.92 1.32
C VAL A 59 -36.50 0.67 0.91
N ASP A 60 -35.80 -0.39 0.54
CA ASP A 60 -36.41 -1.63 0.10
C ASP A 60 -37.23 -2.27 1.22
N ASP A 61 -38.47 -2.67 0.90
CA ASP A 61 -39.28 -3.50 1.78
C ASP A 61 -38.53 -4.82 2.04
N GLU A 62 -38.29 -5.12 3.31
CA GLU A 62 -37.60 -6.33 3.74
C GLU A 62 -38.29 -7.57 3.15
N LEU A 63 -37.47 -8.53 2.72
CA LEU A 63 -37.95 -9.79 2.15
C LEU A 63 -38.93 -10.44 3.14
N ASP A 64 -40.14 -10.77 2.71
CA ASP A 64 -41.16 -11.35 3.58
C ASP A 64 -40.79 -12.80 3.94
N TRP A 65 -39.96 -12.94 4.99
CA TRP A 65 -39.46 -14.22 5.50
C TRP A 65 -40.59 -15.14 6.00
N SER A 66 -41.81 -14.61 6.15
CA SER A 66 -42.99 -15.39 6.55
C SER A 66 -43.45 -16.42 5.52
N LEU A 67 -43.06 -16.28 4.24
CA LEU A 67 -43.34 -17.29 3.21
C LEU A 67 -42.51 -18.57 3.38
N VAL A 68 -41.34 -18.50 4.03
CA VAL A 68 -40.41 -19.63 4.19
C VAL A 68 -40.40 -20.16 5.63
N TYR A 69 -40.68 -19.30 6.61
CA TYR A 69 -40.87 -19.66 8.02
C TYR A 69 -42.20 -19.10 8.54
N PRO A 70 -43.30 -19.88 8.49
CA PRO A 70 -44.62 -19.41 8.90
C PRO A 70 -44.73 -19.06 10.39
N GLU A 71 -43.79 -19.51 11.23
CA GLU A 71 -43.64 -19.14 12.65
C GLU A 71 -43.41 -17.63 12.86
N LEU A 72 -42.95 -16.89 11.84
CA LEU A 72 -42.74 -15.44 11.87
C LEU A 72 -43.90 -14.65 11.24
N ALA A 73 -44.93 -15.33 10.70
CA ALA A 73 -46.06 -14.72 10.01
C ALA A 73 -47.03 -13.93 10.92
N GLY A 74 -46.74 -13.83 12.22
CA GLY A 74 -47.60 -13.14 13.19
C GLY A 74 -47.38 -11.64 13.34
N GLY A 75 -46.37 -11.07 12.66
CA GLY A 75 -45.96 -9.68 12.83
C GLY A 75 -46.55 -8.73 11.78
N ASP A 76 -47.74 -8.22 12.08
CA ASP A 76 -48.36 -7.02 11.49
C ASP A 76 -49.14 -7.20 10.16
N LYS A 77 -50.44 -7.50 10.33
CA LYS A 77 -51.49 -6.92 9.48
C LYS A 77 -52.38 -6.02 10.36
N ARG A 78 -52.15 -4.72 10.31
CA ARG A 78 -53.19 -3.72 10.58
C ARG A 78 -54.28 -3.89 9.53
N ASP A 79 -55.41 -4.44 9.96
CA ASP A 79 -56.74 -3.81 9.90
C ASP A 79 -57.86 -4.87 9.89
N LYS A 80 -58.49 -5.10 11.06
CA LYS A 80 -59.92 -4.85 11.31
C LYS A 80 -60.45 -5.64 12.52
N LYS A 81 -61.23 -4.89 13.32
CA LYS A 81 -62.26 -5.28 14.31
C LYS A 81 -61.83 -5.69 15.72
N ALA A 82 -61.99 -4.70 16.60
CA ALA A 82 -62.51 -4.74 17.97
C ALA A 82 -63.01 -6.11 18.50
N LYS A 83 -62.45 -6.57 19.63
CA LYS A 83 -63.03 -6.39 20.98
C LYS A 83 -62.22 -7.14 22.06
N GLU A 84 -62.28 -6.56 23.25
CA GLU A 84 -61.96 -7.08 24.58
C GLU A 84 -60.51 -7.02 25.07
N ALA A 85 -60.32 -6.09 26.00
CA ALA A 85 -59.13 -5.85 26.79
C ALA A 85 -58.86 -7.03 27.74
N LYS A 86 -57.67 -7.61 27.60
CA LYS A 86 -56.96 -8.29 28.70
C LYS A 86 -55.52 -7.81 28.68
N ASP A 87 -55.05 -7.40 29.84
CA ASP A 87 -53.76 -6.78 30.11
C ASP A 87 -52.57 -7.41 29.34
N PRO A 88 -51.82 -6.64 28.53
CA PRO A 88 -50.64 -7.12 27.81
C PRO A 88 -49.49 -7.54 28.72
N GLU A 89 -49.36 -6.93 29.90
CA GLU A 89 -48.23 -7.15 30.82
C GLU A 89 -48.33 -8.49 31.57
N GLY A 90 -49.57 -8.94 31.85
CA GLY A 90 -49.82 -10.22 32.51
C GLY A 90 -49.55 -11.45 31.63
N MET A 91 -49.66 -11.31 30.30
CA MET A 91 -49.34 -12.39 29.35
C MET A 91 -47.85 -12.52 29.06
N LEU A 92 -47.11 -11.41 29.04
CA LEU A 92 -45.65 -11.41 28.88
C LEU A 92 -44.96 -11.94 30.14
N SER A 93 -45.40 -11.53 31.33
CA SER A 93 -44.87 -12.06 32.59
C SER A 93 -45.14 -13.56 32.75
N LYS A 94 -46.35 -14.02 32.37
CA LYS A 94 -46.66 -15.47 32.35
C LYS A 94 -45.84 -16.24 31.33
N LYS A 95 -45.67 -15.73 30.11
CA LYS A 95 -44.82 -16.38 29.09
C LYS A 95 -43.35 -16.41 29.48
N LEU A 96 -42.85 -15.39 30.17
CA LEU A 96 -41.48 -15.35 30.67
C LEU A 96 -41.30 -16.35 31.83
N ASP A 97 -42.23 -16.40 32.78
CA ASP A 97 -42.24 -17.37 33.88
C ASP A 97 -42.39 -18.81 33.37
N ASP A 98 -43.24 -19.04 32.37
CA ASP A 98 -43.42 -20.34 31.74
C ASP A 98 -42.16 -20.76 30.96
N MET A 99 -41.50 -19.85 30.22
CA MET A 99 -40.20 -20.14 29.58
C MET A 99 -39.08 -20.40 30.59
N LEU A 100 -39.01 -19.64 31.68
CA LEU A 100 -38.02 -19.82 32.73
C LEU A 100 -38.20 -21.16 33.47
N LYS A 101 -39.46 -21.59 33.62
CA LYS A 101 -39.84 -22.84 34.29
C LYS A 101 -39.71 -24.07 33.38
N GLU A 102 -39.96 -23.91 32.09
CA GLU A 102 -39.94 -24.99 31.08
C GLU A 102 -38.52 -25.27 30.54
N ALA A 103 -37.64 -24.25 30.48
CA ALA A 103 -36.25 -24.43 30.05
C ALA A 103 -35.31 -24.94 31.17
N ARG A 104 -35.80 -25.10 32.42
CA ARG A 104 -34.97 -25.37 33.61
C ARG A 104 -33.67 -24.56 33.59
N ILE A 105 -33.78 -23.24 33.51
CA ILE A 105 -32.64 -22.37 33.80
C ILE A 105 -32.38 -22.49 35.30
N ASP A 106 -31.64 -23.53 35.67
CA ASP A 106 -31.15 -23.71 37.01
C ASP A 106 -30.11 -22.62 37.29
N ALA A 107 -29.91 -22.29 38.56
CA ALA A 107 -28.87 -21.33 38.96
C ALA A 107 -27.48 -21.75 38.43
N GLY A 108 -27.28 -23.05 38.15
CA GLY A 108 -26.10 -23.61 37.53
C GLY A 108 -25.85 -23.11 36.10
N LEU A 109 -26.85 -23.14 35.22
CA LEU A 109 -26.74 -22.66 33.84
C LEU A 109 -26.42 -21.16 33.80
N MET A 110 -27.09 -20.36 34.63
CA MET A 110 -26.83 -18.92 34.71
C MET A 110 -25.41 -18.64 35.23
N SER A 111 -24.94 -19.42 36.22
CA SER A 111 -23.55 -19.35 36.70
C SER A 111 -22.55 -19.77 35.64
N SER A 112 -22.81 -20.85 34.89
CA SER A 112 -21.94 -21.37 33.84
C SER A 112 -21.84 -20.44 32.63
N LEU A 113 -22.92 -19.73 32.30
CA LEU A 113 -22.92 -18.68 31.28
C LEU A 113 -22.12 -17.46 31.76
N GLY A 114 -22.30 -17.05 33.01
CA GLY A 114 -21.52 -15.98 33.62
C GLY A 114 -20.01 -16.31 33.66
N GLU A 115 -19.68 -17.56 33.98
CA GLU A 115 -18.31 -18.07 33.96
C GLU A 115 -17.75 -18.14 32.53
N SER A 116 -18.54 -18.58 31.55
CA SER A 116 -18.15 -18.62 30.14
C SER A 116 -17.91 -17.22 29.58
N ILE A 117 -18.74 -16.23 29.92
CA ILE A 117 -18.56 -14.83 29.50
C ILE A 117 -17.32 -14.23 30.16
N ARG A 118 -17.07 -14.49 31.45
CA ARG A 118 -15.84 -14.04 32.13
C ARG A 118 -14.58 -14.70 31.55
N ASN A 119 -14.64 -15.99 31.23
CA ASN A 119 -13.53 -16.70 30.60
C ASN A 119 -13.25 -16.16 29.19
N PHE A 120 -14.30 -15.84 28.41
CA PHE A 120 -14.16 -15.21 27.10
C PHE A 120 -13.59 -13.79 27.20
N GLU A 121 -14.03 -12.98 28.17
CA GLU A 121 -13.46 -11.66 28.44
C GLU A 121 -11.97 -11.75 28.77
N GLY A 122 -11.58 -12.72 29.60
CA GLY A 122 -10.18 -13.00 29.93
C GLY A 122 -9.35 -13.37 28.69
N ALA A 123 -9.83 -14.31 27.87
CA ALA A 123 -9.16 -14.72 26.64
C ALA A 123 -9.03 -13.58 25.62
N ALA A 124 -10.09 -12.77 25.44
CA ALA A 124 -10.08 -11.62 24.55
C ALA A 124 -9.09 -10.54 25.03
N LYS A 125 -9.02 -10.28 26.34
CA LYS A 125 -8.03 -9.36 26.93
C LYS A 125 -6.59 -9.88 26.77
N SER A 126 -6.36 -11.19 26.78
CA SER A 126 -5.04 -11.80 26.53
C SER A 126 -4.61 -11.77 25.06
N ILE A 127 -5.55 -11.68 24.11
CA ILE A 127 -5.24 -11.55 22.68
C ILE A 127 -4.72 -10.15 22.35
N SER A 128 -5.26 -9.10 22.97
CA SER A 128 -4.90 -7.70 22.69
C SER A 128 -3.37 -7.41 22.79
N PRO A 129 -2.66 -7.75 23.88
CA PRO A 129 -1.21 -7.51 23.97
C PRO A 129 -0.37 -8.45 23.09
N THR A 130 -0.93 -9.60 22.67
CA THR A 130 -0.24 -10.55 21.79
C THR A 130 -0.19 -10.04 20.35
N VAL A 131 -1.24 -9.35 19.89
CA VAL A 131 -1.28 -8.74 18.54
C VAL A 131 -0.24 -7.63 18.39
N ASP A 132 -0.08 -6.77 19.40
CA ASP A 132 0.93 -5.70 19.39
C ASP A 132 2.37 -6.27 19.43
N SER A 133 2.58 -7.36 20.17
CA SER A 133 3.88 -8.04 20.25
C SER A 133 4.25 -8.70 18.91
N ILE A 134 3.30 -9.36 18.24
CA ILE A 134 3.51 -9.97 16.92
C ILE A 134 3.81 -8.89 15.86
N ALA A 135 3.10 -7.76 15.90
CA ALA A 135 3.38 -6.63 15.01
C ALA A 135 4.80 -6.06 15.25
N GLY A 136 5.22 -5.94 16.51
CA GLY A 136 6.57 -5.53 16.88
C GLY A 136 7.66 -6.49 16.38
N GLN A 137 7.47 -7.80 16.50
CA GLN A 137 8.41 -8.80 15.99
C GLN A 137 8.50 -8.83 14.47
N LYS A 138 7.37 -8.69 13.76
CA LYS A 138 7.36 -8.59 12.31
C LYS A 138 8.13 -7.35 11.84
N LYS A 139 7.84 -6.19 12.46
CA LYS A 139 8.54 -4.94 12.15
C LYS A 139 10.04 -5.03 12.46
N TYR A 140 10.41 -5.64 13.58
CA TYR A 140 11.82 -5.88 13.93
C TYR A 140 12.52 -6.77 12.89
N SER A 141 11.87 -7.83 12.41
CA SER A 141 12.41 -8.70 11.35
C SER A 141 12.57 -7.97 10.01
N GLU A 142 11.62 -7.11 9.66
CA GLU A 142 11.70 -6.26 8.46
C GLU A 142 12.87 -5.26 8.58
N GLU A 143 13.01 -4.58 9.72
CA GLU A 143 14.11 -3.65 9.98
C GLU A 143 15.48 -4.34 9.97
N LEU A 144 15.60 -5.54 10.53
CA LEU A 144 16.83 -6.33 10.45
C LEU A 144 17.17 -6.72 9.00
N THR A 145 16.17 -7.05 8.19
CA THR A 145 16.36 -7.37 6.77
C THR A 145 16.82 -6.13 6.00
N HIS A 146 16.21 -4.97 6.25
CA HIS A 146 16.64 -3.71 5.68
C HIS A 146 18.06 -3.32 6.08
N ALA A 147 18.40 -3.47 7.37
CA ALA A 147 19.74 -3.20 7.87
C ALA A 147 20.78 -4.15 7.23
N ALA A 148 20.46 -5.43 7.06
CA ALA A 148 21.34 -6.39 6.39
C ALA A 148 21.60 -5.99 4.94
N ALA A 149 20.56 -5.60 4.19
CA ALA A 149 20.70 -5.12 2.81
C ALA A 149 21.55 -3.82 2.73
N GLN A 150 21.38 -2.91 3.68
CA GLN A 150 22.19 -1.69 3.76
C GLN A 150 23.66 -1.99 4.07
N LEU A 151 23.94 -2.91 4.99
CA LEU A 151 25.31 -3.34 5.30
C LEU A 151 25.98 -4.02 4.10
N GLU A 152 25.25 -4.84 3.35
CA GLU A 152 25.74 -5.45 2.11
C GLU A 152 26.08 -4.38 1.07
N SER A 153 25.19 -3.40 0.86
CA SER A 153 25.45 -2.26 -0.01
C SER A 153 26.68 -1.47 0.43
N LEU A 154 26.89 -1.30 1.74
CA LEU A 154 28.02 -0.58 2.30
C LEU A 154 29.33 -1.36 2.08
N ASN A 155 29.31 -2.68 2.23
CA ASN A 155 30.45 -3.54 1.91
C ASN A 155 30.83 -3.47 0.42
N ASN A 156 29.83 -3.50 -0.46
CA ASN A 156 30.05 -3.35 -1.90
C ASN A 156 30.61 -1.96 -2.25
N LEU A 157 30.10 -0.89 -1.65
CA LEU A 157 30.67 0.45 -1.83
C LEU A 157 32.14 0.52 -1.41
N TYR A 158 32.50 -0.10 -0.27
CA TYR A 158 33.90 -0.16 0.15
C TYR A 158 34.77 -0.93 -0.84
N LYS A 159 34.29 -2.05 -1.40
CA LYS A 159 35.02 -2.79 -2.45
C LYS A 159 35.22 -1.94 -3.69
N VAL A 160 34.16 -1.29 -4.18
CA VAL A 160 34.24 -0.41 -5.36
C VAL A 160 35.18 0.76 -5.11
N GLN A 161 35.16 1.35 -3.92
CA GLN A 161 36.07 2.45 -3.56
C GLN A 161 37.54 2.00 -3.49
N LEU A 162 37.79 0.79 -2.98
CA LEU A 162 39.14 0.24 -2.93
C LEU A 162 39.66 -0.04 -4.35
N GLU A 163 38.81 -0.64 -5.19
CA GLU A 163 39.15 -0.92 -6.59
C GLU A 163 39.36 0.37 -7.40
N SER A 164 38.51 1.39 -7.20
CA SER A 164 38.65 2.68 -7.85
C SER A 164 39.93 3.41 -7.42
N SER A 165 40.29 3.33 -6.14
CA SER A 165 41.53 3.89 -5.61
C SER A 165 42.76 3.20 -6.20
N ALA A 166 42.72 1.87 -6.34
CA ALA A 166 43.79 1.11 -7.00
C ALA A 166 43.92 1.51 -8.47
N ARG A 167 42.82 1.56 -9.22
CA ARG A 167 42.82 2.01 -10.63
C ARG A 167 43.30 3.45 -10.77
N GLN A 168 42.93 4.34 -9.84
CA GLN A 168 43.40 5.73 -9.83
C GLN A 168 44.91 5.82 -9.59
N ALA A 169 45.45 4.99 -8.70
CA ALA A 169 46.89 4.93 -8.45
C ALA A 169 47.65 4.45 -9.70
N GLU A 170 47.15 3.39 -10.36
CA GLU A 170 47.71 2.91 -11.64
C GLU A 170 47.64 3.97 -12.74
N ALA A 171 46.50 4.67 -12.87
CA ALA A 171 46.33 5.75 -13.84
C ALA A 171 47.31 6.90 -13.57
N ASN A 172 47.47 7.32 -12.31
CA ASN A 172 48.42 8.35 -11.93
C ASN A 172 49.87 7.95 -12.25
N GLN A 173 50.23 6.69 -12.03
CA GLN A 173 51.55 6.18 -12.36
C GLN A 173 51.79 6.16 -13.87
N ALA A 174 50.82 5.70 -14.66
CA ALA A 174 50.88 5.73 -16.12
C ALA A 174 50.99 7.17 -16.67
N ILE A 175 50.28 8.13 -16.06
CA ILE A 175 50.38 9.55 -16.42
C ILE A 175 51.79 10.08 -16.13
N ALA A 176 52.36 9.77 -14.97
CA ALA A 176 53.72 10.20 -14.61
C ALA A 176 54.78 9.62 -15.57
N GLU A 177 54.66 8.33 -15.93
CA GLU A 177 55.55 7.69 -16.91
C GLU A 177 55.43 8.34 -18.29
N ASN A 178 54.20 8.59 -18.76
CA ASN A 178 53.95 9.22 -20.05
C ASN A 178 54.45 10.67 -20.08
N ALA A 179 54.30 11.42 -18.99
CA ALA A 179 54.87 12.77 -18.87
C ALA A 179 56.41 12.73 -18.95
N GLY A 180 57.04 11.72 -18.33
CA GLY A 180 58.48 11.49 -18.45
C GLY A 180 58.93 11.19 -19.88
N LYS A 181 58.21 10.29 -20.59
CA LYS A 181 58.48 9.99 -22.01
C LYS A 181 58.28 11.22 -22.90
N LEU A 182 57.20 11.96 -22.70
CA LEU A 182 56.92 13.19 -23.44
C LEU A 182 58.02 14.23 -23.23
N LYS A 183 58.49 14.41 -22.00
CA LYS A 183 59.63 15.28 -21.69
C LYS A 183 60.87 14.87 -22.48
N SER A 184 61.23 13.59 -22.48
CA SER A 184 62.38 13.08 -23.23
C SER A 184 62.22 13.31 -24.75
N GLN A 185 61.02 13.10 -25.30
CA GLN A 185 60.75 13.38 -26.71
C GLN A 185 60.86 14.87 -27.04
N MET A 186 60.40 15.76 -26.15
CA MET A 186 60.54 17.21 -26.30
C MET A 186 62.00 17.66 -26.24
N GLU A 187 62.81 17.10 -25.34
CA GLU A 187 64.25 17.36 -25.25
C GLU A 187 64.98 16.93 -26.54
N ASN A 188 64.67 15.74 -27.05
CA ASN A 188 65.21 15.26 -28.33
C ASN A 188 64.77 16.15 -29.50
N LEU A 189 63.52 16.60 -29.53
CA LEU A 189 63.03 17.52 -30.56
C LEU A 189 63.76 18.87 -30.50
N ALA A 190 63.94 19.42 -29.30
CA ALA A 190 64.67 20.67 -29.09
C ALA A 190 66.15 20.53 -29.52
N SER A 191 66.80 19.41 -29.18
CA SER A 191 68.16 19.10 -29.61
C SER A 191 68.26 19.02 -31.13
N ASN A 192 67.36 18.29 -31.80
CA ASN A 192 67.32 18.18 -33.25
C ASN A 192 67.09 19.54 -33.92
N LEU A 193 66.16 20.37 -33.42
CA LEU A 193 65.92 21.71 -33.93
C LEU A 193 67.15 22.62 -33.76
N SER A 194 67.84 22.51 -32.63
CA SER A 194 69.09 23.23 -32.36
C SER A 194 70.19 22.82 -33.35
N SER A 195 70.38 21.51 -33.56
CA SER A 195 71.32 20.98 -34.56
C SER A 195 70.98 21.45 -35.98
N LEU A 196 69.69 21.44 -36.34
CA LEU A 196 69.22 21.92 -37.65
C LEU A 196 69.57 23.40 -37.84
N ASN A 197 69.22 24.25 -36.86
CA ASN A 197 69.54 25.67 -36.87
C ASN A 197 71.06 25.93 -36.93
N GLY A 198 71.87 25.11 -36.26
CA GLY A 198 73.32 25.17 -36.32
C GLY A 198 73.88 24.88 -37.73
N VAL A 199 73.33 23.88 -38.42
CA VAL A 199 73.71 23.57 -39.81
C VAL A 199 73.27 24.68 -40.77
N TYR A 200 72.06 25.21 -40.62
CA TYR A 200 71.60 26.35 -41.42
C TYR A 200 72.43 27.61 -41.18
N GLY A 201 72.79 27.90 -39.92
CA GLY A 201 73.69 29.00 -39.58
C GLY A 201 75.08 28.83 -40.15
N GLY A 202 75.65 27.62 -40.08
CA GLY A 202 76.94 27.28 -40.68
C GLY A 202 76.92 27.40 -42.21
N MET A 203 75.83 26.97 -42.85
CA MET A 203 75.66 27.09 -44.30
C MET A 203 75.49 28.54 -44.76
N LEU A 204 74.72 29.36 -44.04
CA LEU A 204 74.61 30.80 -44.28
C LEU A 204 75.94 31.53 -44.10
N SER A 205 76.70 31.22 -43.05
CA SER A 205 78.03 31.79 -42.82
C SER A 205 79.02 31.41 -43.93
N ALA A 206 78.99 30.15 -44.38
CA ALA A 206 79.81 29.67 -45.48
C ALA A 206 79.41 30.27 -46.84
N MET A 207 78.12 30.61 -47.03
CA MET A 207 77.63 31.26 -48.24
C MET A 207 77.93 32.77 -48.27
N ASN A 208 77.92 33.44 -47.11
CA ASN A 208 78.30 34.86 -46.98
C ASN A 208 79.82 35.09 -46.98
N ALA A 209 80.63 34.14 -46.52
CA ALA A 209 82.10 34.27 -46.50
C ALA A 209 82.76 34.13 -47.87
N LYS A 210 81.99 33.82 -48.93
CA LYS A 210 82.50 33.56 -50.28
C LYS A 210 82.18 34.68 -51.29
N ASN A 211 81.61 35.79 -50.82
CA ASN A 211 81.45 37.06 -51.55
C ASN A 211 82.31 38.14 -50.88
#